data_AF-A0A0W1RTG3-F1
#
_entry.id   AF-A0A0W1RTG3-F1
#
_cell.length_a   1.000
_cell.length_b   1.000
_cell.length_c   1.000
_cell.angle_alpha   90.00
_cell.angle_beta   90.00
_cell.angle_gamma   90.00
#
_symmetry.space_group_name_H-M   'P 1'
#
loop_
_entity.id
_entity.type
_entity.pdbx_description
1 polymer ?
#
loop_
_entity_poly.entity_id
_entity_poly.type
_entity_poly.pdbx_seq_one_letter_code
_entity_poly.pdbx_strand_id
1 'polypeptide(L)'
;MWFFVVALVAAAPATADCRPDGAQGRAATVAYVNDGDTVRLTSGERVRLVGIDAPEIGRDGDPDEPFARESRQALQAFIADSRNRIELVPAREHEDRYGRTLAYLYRPDGASVQGHLLAEGMAMAVFIAPNLALADCLMAHERRAREADRGIWSLLAYDPGLPSVRGIPDDVQGAAIVQGRVVSVGESRRNIWLNLEGRVAVRIDKADRERFPGWDFDALEGERLRVRGWIVHHSNRYQDWFIPVDSAHALERMD
;
A
#
# COMPACT_ATOMS: atom_id res chain seq x y z
N MET A 1 13.22 -47.77 31.68
CA MET A 1 12.42 -47.60 30.45
C MET A 1 12.11 -46.12 30.32
N TRP A 2 12.85 -45.38 29.50
CA TRP A 2 12.64 -43.93 29.30
C TRP A 2 11.54 -43.74 28.25
N PHE A 3 10.45 -43.10 28.63
CA PHE A 3 9.39 -42.73 27.69
C PHE A 3 9.78 -41.41 27.01
N PHE A 4 10.09 -41.47 25.72
CA PHE A 4 10.13 -40.29 24.87
C PHE A 4 8.69 -39.83 24.63
N VAL A 5 8.31 -38.69 25.21
CA VAL A 5 7.09 -37.99 24.83
C VAL A 5 7.40 -37.20 23.56
N VAL A 6 6.94 -37.71 22.42
CA VAL A 6 6.92 -36.95 21.16
C VAL A 6 5.80 -35.92 21.27
N ALA A 7 6.15 -34.66 21.51
CA ALA A 7 5.20 -33.56 21.41
C ALA A 7 4.82 -33.36 19.94
N LEU A 8 3.61 -33.75 19.58
CA LEU A 8 2.98 -33.34 18.32
C LEU A 8 2.78 -31.81 18.37
N VAL A 9 3.64 -31.07 17.69
CA VAL A 9 3.37 -29.67 17.35
C VAL A 9 2.23 -29.70 16.35
N ALA A 10 1.02 -29.35 16.80
CA ALA A 10 -0.10 -29.12 15.90
C ALA A 10 0.27 -27.96 14.98
N ALA A 11 0.46 -28.22 13.68
CA ALA A 11 0.56 -27.19 12.69
C ALA A 11 -0.76 -26.41 12.70
N ALA A 12 -0.71 -25.13 13.05
CA ALA A 12 -1.84 -24.24 12.88
C ALA A 12 -2.32 -24.35 11.43
N PRO A 13 -3.64 -24.36 11.16
CA PRO A 13 -4.13 -24.29 9.79
C PRO A 13 -3.47 -23.07 9.15
N ALA A 14 -2.93 -23.24 7.94
CA ALA A 14 -2.43 -22.14 7.15
C ALA A 14 -3.58 -21.14 7.01
N THR A 15 -3.55 -20.09 7.84
CA THR A 15 -4.50 -18.99 7.78
C THR A 15 -4.38 -18.46 6.36
N ALA A 16 -5.48 -18.48 5.60
CA ALA A 16 -5.49 -17.99 4.23
C ALA A 16 -4.84 -16.61 4.22
N ASP A 17 -3.67 -16.54 3.58
CA ASP A 17 -2.82 -15.36 3.56
C ASP A 17 -3.61 -14.22 2.92
N CYS A 18 -3.93 -13.19 3.70
CA CYS A 18 -4.73 -12.02 3.35
C CYS A 18 -5.79 -12.26 2.25
N ARG A 19 -6.86 -13.04 2.54
CA ARG A 19 -7.95 -13.29 1.60
C ARG A 19 -9.28 -12.66 2.05
N PRO A 20 -10.04 -11.96 1.19
CA PRO A 20 -11.33 -11.40 1.58
C PRO A 20 -12.37 -12.50 1.80
N ASP A 21 -13.16 -12.37 2.85
CA ASP A 21 -14.19 -13.35 3.22
C ASP A 21 -15.24 -13.52 2.13
N GLY A 22 -15.59 -14.78 1.82
CA GLY A 22 -16.62 -15.11 0.84
C GLY A 22 -16.31 -14.72 -0.61
N ALA A 23 -15.11 -14.19 -0.88
CA ALA A 23 -14.74 -13.75 -2.22
C ALA A 23 -14.41 -14.94 -3.14
N GLN A 24 -15.12 -15.00 -4.26
CA GLN A 24 -14.89 -15.98 -5.31
C GLN A 24 -13.85 -15.43 -6.27
N GLY A 25 -12.80 -16.21 -6.51
CA GLY A 25 -11.83 -15.92 -7.55
C GLY A 25 -12.06 -16.76 -8.79
N ARG A 26 -11.33 -16.42 -9.85
CA ARG A 26 -11.23 -17.23 -11.07
C ARG A 26 -9.77 -17.55 -11.36
N ALA A 27 -9.53 -18.74 -11.90
CA ALA A 27 -8.21 -19.08 -12.40
C ALA A 27 -7.83 -18.18 -13.58
N ALA A 28 -6.56 -17.77 -13.65
CA ALA A 28 -5.99 -17.13 -14.82
C ALA A 28 -4.49 -17.43 -14.95
N THR A 29 -3.93 -17.05 -16.09
CA THR A 29 -2.50 -17.19 -16.36
C THR A 29 -1.90 -15.83 -16.64
N VAL A 30 -0.81 -15.51 -15.94
CA VAL A 30 -0.03 -14.29 -16.17
C VAL A 30 0.84 -14.48 -17.41
N ALA A 31 0.69 -13.57 -18.37
CA ALA A 31 1.51 -13.50 -19.57
C ALA A 31 2.75 -12.63 -19.37
N TYR A 32 2.62 -11.55 -18.62
CA TYR A 32 3.69 -10.57 -18.42
C TYR A 32 3.54 -9.84 -17.08
N VAL A 33 4.67 -9.52 -16.44
CA VAL A 33 4.74 -8.68 -15.25
C VAL A 33 5.29 -7.31 -15.67
N ASN A 34 4.47 -6.27 -15.50
CA ASN A 34 4.78 -4.91 -15.93
C ASN A 34 5.79 -4.24 -14.99
N ASP A 35 5.46 -4.24 -13.71
CA ASP A 35 6.16 -3.62 -12.59
C ASP A 35 5.84 -4.44 -11.32
N GLY A 36 6.14 -3.93 -10.13
CA GLY A 36 5.93 -4.65 -8.87
C GLY A 36 4.47 -4.82 -8.43
N ASP A 37 3.52 -4.21 -9.12
CA ASP A 37 2.11 -4.26 -8.71
C ASP A 37 1.09 -4.37 -9.87
N THR A 38 1.57 -4.52 -11.10
CA THR A 38 0.75 -4.67 -12.30
C THR A 38 1.17 -5.87 -13.13
N VAL A 39 0.19 -6.70 -13.50
CA VAL A 39 0.38 -7.85 -14.40
C VAL A 39 -0.54 -7.78 -15.60
N ARG A 40 -0.15 -8.45 -16.68
CA ARG A 40 -0.99 -8.72 -17.84
C ARG A 40 -1.29 -10.21 -17.95
N LEU A 41 -2.56 -10.56 -18.10
CA LEU A 41 -3.00 -11.94 -18.29
C LEU A 41 -2.91 -12.35 -19.76
N THR A 42 -2.93 -13.66 -20.03
CA THR A 42 -2.97 -14.20 -21.40
C THR A 42 -4.24 -13.82 -22.17
N SER A 43 -5.32 -13.46 -21.47
CA SER A 43 -6.53 -12.87 -22.06
C SER A 43 -6.31 -11.45 -22.59
N GLY A 44 -5.19 -10.81 -22.26
CA GLY A 44 -4.88 -9.41 -22.59
C GLY A 44 -5.31 -8.41 -21.51
N GLU A 45 -6.06 -8.86 -20.50
CA GLU A 45 -6.49 -8.09 -19.34
C GLU A 45 -5.30 -7.58 -18.53
N ARG A 46 -5.40 -6.34 -18.06
CA ARG A 46 -4.42 -5.69 -17.17
C ARG A 46 -4.97 -5.68 -15.76
N VAL A 47 -4.17 -6.12 -14.81
CA VAL A 47 -4.58 -6.26 -13.41
C VAL A 47 -3.65 -5.44 -12.53
N ARG A 48 -4.22 -4.55 -11.70
CA ARG A 48 -3.50 -3.81 -10.65
C ARG A 48 -3.77 -4.48 -9.30
N LEU A 49 -2.70 -4.83 -8.61
CA LEU A 49 -2.72 -5.50 -7.30
C LEU A 49 -3.21 -4.52 -6.22
N VAL A 50 -4.43 -4.73 -5.74
CA VAL A 50 -5.06 -3.84 -4.76
C VAL A 50 -4.36 -3.90 -3.41
N GLY A 51 -4.31 -2.77 -2.72
CA GLY A 51 -3.79 -2.65 -1.37
C GLY A 51 -2.27 -2.50 -1.26
N ILE A 52 -1.55 -2.52 -2.39
CA ILE A 52 -0.11 -2.29 -2.45
C ILE A 52 0.26 -1.27 -3.52
N ASP A 53 1.40 -0.63 -3.37
CA ASP A 53 2.05 0.23 -4.36
C ASP A 53 3.54 -0.12 -4.38
N ALA A 54 4.05 -0.44 -5.56
CA ALA A 54 5.44 -0.85 -5.74
C ALA A 54 6.23 0.24 -6.49
N PRO A 55 7.56 0.31 -6.30
CA PRO A 55 8.37 1.27 -7.04
C PRO A 55 8.24 1.07 -8.56
N GLU A 56 8.09 2.18 -9.27
CA GLU A 56 7.74 2.20 -10.69
C GLU A 56 8.96 1.99 -11.60
N ILE A 57 8.73 1.23 -12.67
CA ILE A 57 9.72 1.06 -13.75
C ILE A 57 9.66 2.27 -14.66
N GLY A 58 10.81 2.92 -14.88
CA GLY A 58 10.92 4.12 -15.70
C GLY A 58 10.49 3.88 -17.15
N ARG A 59 9.87 4.88 -17.77
CA ARG A 59 9.41 4.86 -19.16
C ARG A 59 9.89 6.09 -19.90
N ASP A 60 9.96 6.00 -21.23
CA ASP A 60 10.25 7.14 -22.11
C ASP A 60 11.56 7.90 -21.79
N GLY A 61 12.53 7.22 -21.18
CA GLY A 61 13.82 7.77 -20.79
C GLY A 61 13.95 8.14 -19.31
N ASP A 62 12.86 8.07 -18.54
CA ASP A 62 12.88 8.27 -17.10
C ASP A 62 13.63 7.12 -16.39
N PRO A 63 14.36 7.42 -15.30
CA PRO A 63 15.02 6.39 -14.50
C PRO A 63 14.00 5.52 -13.77
N ASP A 64 14.40 4.30 -13.44
CA ASP A 64 13.63 3.46 -12.53
C ASP A 64 13.67 4.05 -11.11
N GLU A 65 12.57 3.89 -10.37
CA GLU A 65 12.60 4.13 -8.94
C GLU A 65 13.49 3.10 -8.23
N PRO A 66 14.13 3.46 -7.10
CA PRO A 66 14.87 2.50 -6.29
C PRO A 66 14.02 1.26 -5.96
N PHE A 67 14.57 0.06 -6.14
CA PHE A 67 13.91 -1.25 -6.00
C PHE A 67 12.83 -1.60 -7.04
N ALA A 68 12.59 -0.80 -8.07
CA ALA A 68 11.54 -1.11 -9.05
C ALA A 68 11.80 -2.43 -9.81
N ARG A 69 13.06 -2.67 -10.21
CA ARG A 69 13.44 -3.91 -10.91
C ARG A 69 13.38 -5.11 -9.99
N GLU A 70 13.85 -4.96 -8.76
CA GLU A 70 13.83 -5.97 -7.71
C GLU A 70 12.40 -6.35 -7.35
N SER A 71 11.50 -5.37 -7.24
CA SER A 71 10.08 -5.59 -6.98
C SER A 71 9.39 -6.35 -8.11
N ARG A 72 9.61 -5.92 -9.35
CA ARG A 72 9.15 -6.65 -10.54
C ARG A 72 9.68 -8.08 -10.58
N GLN A 73 10.96 -8.29 -10.26
CA GLN A 73 11.58 -9.61 -10.22
C GLN A 73 10.99 -10.49 -9.11
N ALA A 74 10.72 -9.93 -7.92
CA ALA A 74 10.07 -10.65 -6.82
C ALA A 74 8.67 -11.11 -7.22
N LEU A 75 7.87 -10.23 -7.84
CA LEU A 75 6.54 -10.59 -8.35
C LEU A 75 6.63 -11.69 -9.42
N GLN A 76 7.56 -11.55 -10.37
CA GLN A 76 7.77 -12.53 -11.43
C GLN A 76 8.20 -13.90 -10.88
N ALA A 77 9.15 -13.93 -9.94
CA ALA A 77 9.65 -15.16 -9.34
C ALA A 77 8.55 -15.88 -8.55
N PHE A 78 7.82 -15.14 -7.71
CA PHE A 78 6.75 -15.72 -6.90
C PHE A 78 5.65 -16.35 -7.76
N ILE A 79 5.26 -15.70 -8.87
CA ILE A 79 4.28 -16.21 -9.82
C ILE A 79 4.84 -17.37 -10.68
N ALA A 80 6.15 -17.40 -10.96
CA ALA A 80 6.77 -18.46 -11.73
C ALA A 80 6.72 -19.83 -11.03
N ASP A 81 6.75 -19.85 -9.70
CA ASP A 81 6.66 -21.07 -8.88
C ASP A 81 5.35 -21.86 -9.14
N SER A 82 4.28 -21.18 -9.57
CA SER A 82 3.01 -21.82 -9.93
C SER A 82 2.84 -22.05 -11.43
N ARG A 83 3.91 -21.91 -12.22
CA ARG A 83 3.92 -21.89 -13.69
C ARG A 83 3.03 -20.76 -14.25
N ASN A 84 3.14 -19.58 -13.65
CA ASN A 84 2.36 -18.38 -13.97
C ASN A 84 0.84 -18.49 -13.78
N ARG A 85 0.37 -19.55 -13.10
CA ARG A 85 -1.05 -19.72 -12.80
C ARG A 85 -1.38 -19.01 -11.50
N ILE A 86 -2.45 -18.23 -11.51
CA ILE A 86 -2.94 -17.52 -10.34
C ILE A 86 -4.45 -17.72 -10.20
N GLU A 87 -4.95 -17.48 -9.00
CA GLU A 87 -6.36 -17.16 -8.76
C GLU A 87 -6.48 -15.64 -8.65
N LEU A 88 -7.36 -15.04 -9.46
CA LEU A 88 -7.70 -13.64 -9.42
C LEU A 88 -9.00 -13.47 -8.64
N VAL A 89 -8.94 -12.76 -7.51
CA VAL A 89 -10.10 -12.41 -6.70
C VAL A 89 -10.37 -10.91 -6.87
N PRO A 90 -11.50 -10.51 -7.51
CA PRO A 90 -11.79 -9.11 -7.74
C PRO A 90 -11.96 -8.35 -6.42
N ALA A 91 -11.53 -7.10 -6.39
CA ALA A 91 -11.80 -6.21 -5.27
C ALA A 91 -13.25 -5.68 -5.34
N ARG A 92 -13.67 -4.96 -4.29
CA ARG A 92 -15.05 -4.45 -4.18
C ARG A 92 -15.36 -3.43 -5.27
N GLU A 93 -14.45 -2.47 -5.45
CA GLU A 93 -14.36 -1.70 -6.69
C GLU A 93 -13.40 -2.45 -7.62
N HIS A 94 -13.91 -2.83 -8.80
CA HIS A 94 -13.29 -3.84 -9.65
C HIS A 94 -12.48 -3.27 -10.82
N GLU A 95 -12.57 -1.97 -11.08
CA GLU A 95 -11.88 -1.32 -12.19
C GLU A 95 -11.40 0.08 -11.78
N ASP A 96 -10.20 0.45 -12.22
CA ASP A 96 -9.71 1.82 -12.05
C ASP A 96 -10.00 2.72 -13.26
N ARG A 97 -9.70 4.02 -13.13
CA ARG A 97 -9.90 5.01 -14.22
C ARG A 97 -9.13 4.71 -15.51
N TYR A 98 -8.18 3.78 -15.50
CA TYR A 98 -7.36 3.39 -16.64
C TYR A 98 -7.84 2.09 -17.29
N GLY A 99 -8.97 1.54 -16.83
CA GLY A 99 -9.51 0.28 -17.31
C GLY A 99 -8.72 -0.95 -16.84
N ARG A 100 -7.93 -0.85 -15.77
CA ARG A 100 -7.28 -2.01 -15.16
C ARG A 100 -8.23 -2.65 -14.17
N THR A 101 -8.28 -3.98 -14.19
CA THR A 101 -8.99 -4.74 -13.17
C THR A 101 -8.26 -4.64 -11.83
N LEU A 102 -9.01 -4.27 -10.79
CA LEU A 102 -8.54 -4.19 -9.41
C LEU A 102 -8.77 -5.53 -8.73
N ALA A 103 -7.69 -6.22 -8.32
CA ALA A 103 -7.80 -7.56 -7.76
C ALA A 103 -6.71 -7.92 -6.74
N TYR A 104 -7.02 -8.95 -5.97
CA TYR A 104 -6.08 -9.72 -5.16
C TYR A 104 -5.67 -10.98 -5.89
N LEU A 105 -4.37 -11.26 -5.92
CA LEU A 105 -3.85 -12.44 -6.63
C LEU A 105 -3.32 -13.46 -5.62
N TYR A 106 -3.60 -14.72 -5.90
CA TYR A 106 -3.10 -15.85 -5.12
C TYR A 106 -2.47 -16.87 -6.04
N ARG A 107 -1.46 -17.57 -5.54
CA ARG A 107 -1.03 -18.81 -6.20
C ARG A 107 -2.07 -19.92 -5.98
N PRO A 108 -2.06 -21.01 -6.76
CA PRO A 108 -3.02 -22.10 -6.62
C PRO A 108 -2.96 -22.84 -5.27
N ASP A 109 -1.88 -22.66 -4.51
CA ASP A 109 -1.71 -23.15 -3.14
C ASP A 109 -2.32 -22.21 -2.07
N GLY A 110 -2.89 -21.07 -2.48
CA GLY A 110 -3.52 -20.08 -1.63
C GLY A 110 -2.58 -18.99 -1.10
N ALA A 111 -1.29 -18.99 -1.45
CA ALA A 111 -0.35 -17.97 -1.00
C ALA A 111 -0.66 -16.60 -1.63
N SER A 112 -0.65 -15.52 -0.83
CA SER A 112 -0.97 -14.16 -1.28
C SER A 112 0.20 -13.54 -2.03
N VAL A 113 -0.06 -13.01 -3.22
CA VAL A 113 0.95 -12.26 -3.98
C VAL A 113 1.27 -10.94 -3.27
N GLN A 114 0.25 -10.18 -2.86
CA GLN A 114 0.46 -8.94 -2.11
C GLN A 114 1.13 -9.18 -0.77
N GLY A 115 0.68 -10.17 0.00
CA GLY A 115 1.27 -10.53 1.29
C GLY A 115 2.75 -10.90 1.16
N HIS A 116 3.13 -11.61 0.09
CA HIS A 116 4.52 -11.94 -0.20
C HIS A 116 5.36 -10.69 -0.51
N LEU A 117 4.92 -9.83 -1.44
CA LEU A 117 5.66 -8.62 -1.83
C LEU A 117 5.88 -7.66 -0.66
N LEU A 118 4.87 -7.49 0.20
CA LEU A 118 4.98 -6.67 1.40
C LEU A 118 5.98 -7.26 2.40
N ALA A 119 5.94 -8.59 2.63
CA ALA A 119 6.87 -9.26 3.53
C ALA A 119 8.33 -9.22 3.04
N GLU A 120 8.54 -9.16 1.73
CA GLU A 120 9.87 -9.00 1.12
C GLU A 120 10.32 -7.53 1.02
N GLY A 121 9.51 -6.56 1.44
CA GLY A 121 9.86 -5.14 1.35
C GLY A 121 9.93 -4.63 -0.10
N MET A 122 9.16 -5.25 -1.00
CA MET A 122 9.14 -4.93 -2.43
C MET A 122 7.96 -4.04 -2.82
N ALA A 123 7.04 -3.78 -1.89
CA ALA A 123 5.94 -2.85 -2.05
C ALA A 123 5.58 -2.24 -0.70
N MET A 124 4.87 -1.12 -0.72
CA MET A 124 4.23 -0.50 0.42
C MET A 124 2.73 -0.78 0.38
N ALA A 125 2.09 -0.97 1.53
CA ALA A 125 0.64 -1.03 1.66
C ALA A 125 0.01 0.35 1.47
N VAL A 126 -1.04 0.42 0.66
CA VAL A 126 -1.82 1.64 0.39
C VAL A 126 -3.30 1.38 0.57
N PHE A 127 -4.04 2.42 0.95
CA PHE A 127 -5.43 2.30 1.39
C PHE A 127 -6.31 3.23 0.56
N ILE A 128 -7.15 2.64 -0.28
CA ILE A 128 -8.16 3.35 -1.08
C ILE A 128 -9.51 2.68 -0.83
N ALA A 129 -10.47 3.45 -0.34
CA ALA A 129 -11.84 3.00 -0.17
C ALA A 129 -12.55 2.84 -1.53
N PRO A 130 -13.43 1.83 -1.70
CA PRO A 130 -13.94 0.92 -0.67
C PRO A 130 -13.14 -0.39 -0.52
N ASN A 131 -11.93 -0.46 -1.07
CA ASN A 131 -11.09 -1.66 -1.14
C ASN A 131 -10.20 -1.83 0.12
N LEU A 132 -10.81 -1.77 1.31
CA LEU A 132 -10.10 -1.76 2.60
C LEU A 132 -10.14 -3.10 3.36
N ALA A 133 -10.79 -4.13 2.81
CA ALA A 133 -11.07 -5.39 3.53
C ALA A 133 -9.82 -6.12 4.05
N LEU A 134 -8.65 -5.87 3.44
CA LEU A 134 -7.39 -6.54 3.79
C LEU A 134 -6.34 -5.60 4.41
N ALA A 135 -6.70 -4.36 4.73
CA ALA A 135 -5.75 -3.35 5.20
C ALA A 135 -4.91 -3.83 6.39
N ASP A 136 -5.56 -4.33 7.45
CA ASP A 136 -4.88 -4.85 8.65
C ASP A 136 -3.94 -6.03 8.34
N CYS A 137 -4.38 -6.94 7.48
CA CYS A 137 -3.57 -8.11 7.11
C CYS A 137 -2.34 -7.69 6.31
N LEU A 138 -2.51 -6.85 5.29
CA LEU A 138 -1.41 -6.36 4.47
C LEU A 138 -0.41 -5.56 5.32
N MET A 139 -0.87 -4.69 6.22
CA MET A 139 0.00 -3.99 7.17
C MET A 139 0.79 -4.95 8.07
N ALA A 140 0.22 -6.08 8.45
CA ALA A 140 0.94 -7.08 9.24
C ALA A 140 2.09 -7.75 8.46
N HIS A 141 1.96 -7.89 7.14
CA HIS A 141 3.05 -8.35 6.27
C HIS A 141 4.12 -7.28 6.10
N GLU A 142 3.70 -6.04 5.80
CA GLU A 142 4.59 -4.89 5.64
C GLU A 142 5.46 -4.66 6.88
N ARG A 143 4.86 -4.69 8.07
CA ARG A 143 5.55 -4.40 9.34
C ARG A 143 6.81 -5.25 9.51
N ARG A 144 6.79 -6.52 9.08
CA ARG A 144 7.97 -7.41 9.18
C ARG A 144 9.13 -6.93 8.30
N ALA A 145 8.83 -6.42 7.10
CA ALA A 145 9.85 -5.88 6.21
C ALA A 145 10.39 -4.55 6.74
N ARG A 146 9.52 -3.70 7.29
CA ARG A 146 9.91 -2.43 7.91
C ARG A 146 10.80 -2.61 9.14
N GLU A 147 10.41 -3.49 10.07
CA GLU A 147 11.21 -3.81 11.27
C GLU A 147 12.59 -4.42 10.92
N ALA A 148 12.69 -5.09 9.77
CA ALA A 148 13.91 -5.72 9.29
C ALA A 148 14.72 -4.84 8.31
N ASP A 149 14.32 -3.59 8.09
CA ASP A 149 14.97 -2.66 7.15
C ASP A 149 15.12 -3.24 5.73
N ARG A 150 14.11 -4.01 5.28
CA ARG A 150 14.19 -4.80 4.05
C ARG A 150 13.67 -4.00 2.84
N GLY A 151 14.42 -4.07 1.74
CA GLY A 151 13.97 -3.55 0.45
C GLY A 151 13.73 -2.04 0.51
N ILE A 152 12.56 -1.58 0.07
CA ILE A 152 12.18 -0.16 0.09
C ILE A 152 12.29 0.47 1.48
N TRP A 153 12.12 -0.32 2.55
CA TRP A 153 12.15 0.17 3.93
C TRP A 153 13.54 0.63 4.38
N SER A 154 14.61 0.22 3.67
CA SER A 154 15.97 0.74 3.85
C SER A 154 16.18 2.19 3.37
N LEU A 155 15.18 2.76 2.70
CA LEU A 155 15.24 4.12 2.16
C LEU A 155 14.49 5.09 3.05
N LEU A 156 15.12 6.25 3.32
CA LEU A 156 14.53 7.33 4.11
C LEU A 156 13.20 7.86 3.54
N ALA A 157 12.96 7.67 2.24
CA ALA A 157 11.70 8.01 1.58
C ALA A 157 10.51 7.15 2.04
N TYR A 158 10.76 5.95 2.58
CA TYR A 158 9.73 5.06 3.12
C TYR A 158 9.77 4.99 4.66
N ASP A 159 10.95 4.98 5.29
CA ASP A 159 11.08 5.07 6.75
C ASP A 159 12.20 6.05 7.16
N PRO A 160 11.89 7.21 7.77
CA PRO A 160 10.60 7.64 8.32
C PRO A 160 9.60 8.23 7.32
N GLY A 161 9.97 8.36 6.05
CA GLY A 161 9.20 9.09 5.05
C GLY A 161 9.78 10.47 4.73
N LEU A 162 9.35 11.04 3.62
CA LEU A 162 9.76 12.35 3.14
C LEU A 162 9.39 13.44 4.16
N PRO A 163 10.34 14.27 4.63
CA PRO A 163 10.05 15.32 5.59
C PRO A 163 9.33 16.49 4.91
N SER A 164 8.13 16.85 5.40
CA SER A 164 7.30 17.87 4.77
C SER A 164 7.85 19.30 4.90
N VAL A 165 8.77 19.55 5.83
CA VAL A 165 9.38 20.87 6.15
C VAL A 165 9.88 21.63 4.92
N ARG A 166 10.33 20.95 3.86
CA ARG A 166 10.81 21.58 2.62
C ARG A 166 9.83 21.47 1.45
N GLY A 167 8.59 21.06 1.69
CA GLY A 167 7.64 20.65 0.66
C GLY A 167 7.89 19.22 0.17
N ILE A 168 7.19 18.83 -0.89
CA ILE A 168 7.42 17.57 -1.59
C ILE A 168 8.28 17.84 -2.83
N PRO A 169 9.34 17.06 -3.09
CA PRO A 169 10.10 17.17 -4.33
C PRO A 169 9.23 16.99 -5.57
N ASP A 170 9.46 17.79 -6.62
CA ASP A 170 8.64 17.79 -7.84
C ASP A 170 8.75 16.48 -8.65
N ASP A 171 9.81 15.69 -8.41
CA ASP A 171 10.06 14.39 -9.03
C ASP A 171 9.36 13.23 -8.32
N VAL A 172 8.70 13.46 -7.19
CA VAL A 172 7.86 12.44 -6.53
C VAL A 172 6.61 12.23 -7.36
N GLN A 173 6.49 11.03 -7.91
CA GLN A 173 5.30 10.56 -8.62
C GLN A 173 4.57 9.52 -7.76
N GLY A 174 3.26 9.38 -7.97
CA GLY A 174 2.49 8.30 -7.35
C GLY A 174 2.27 8.45 -5.84
N ALA A 175 2.29 7.32 -5.13
CA ALA A 175 2.09 7.27 -3.69
C ALA A 175 3.41 7.44 -2.95
N ALA A 176 3.38 8.19 -1.84
CA ALA A 176 4.55 8.39 -0.99
C ALA A 176 4.18 8.32 0.48
N ILE A 177 5.21 8.16 1.33
CA ILE A 177 5.13 8.37 2.78
C ILE A 177 5.71 9.75 3.06
N VAL A 178 4.92 10.59 3.72
CA VAL A 178 5.31 11.93 4.16
C VAL A 178 5.20 12.01 5.67
N GLN A 179 6.20 12.60 6.32
CA GLN A 179 6.17 12.89 7.74
C GLN A 179 6.33 14.39 8.01
N GLY A 180 5.62 14.89 9.02
CA GLY A 180 5.68 16.30 9.38
C GLY A 180 4.85 16.63 10.62
N ARG A 181 5.13 17.80 11.19
CA ARG A 181 4.30 18.35 12.28
C ARG A 181 3.04 19.00 11.72
N VAL A 182 1.89 18.72 12.33
CA VAL A 182 0.64 19.44 12.06
C VAL A 182 0.75 20.84 12.63
N VAL A 183 0.69 21.86 11.78
CA VAL A 183 0.76 23.27 12.17
C VAL A 183 -0.62 23.88 12.42
N SER A 184 -1.66 23.37 11.75
CA SER A 184 -3.04 23.79 11.99
C SER A 184 -4.04 22.79 11.43
N VAL A 185 -5.20 22.67 12.06
CA VAL A 185 -6.33 21.89 11.54
C VAL A 185 -7.39 22.83 10.99
N GLY A 186 -7.66 22.70 9.70
CA GLY A 186 -8.63 23.53 8.99
C GLY A 186 -9.83 22.72 8.55
N GLU A 187 -10.98 23.37 8.41
CA GLU A 187 -12.16 22.74 7.84
C GLU A 187 -12.73 23.55 6.69
N SER A 188 -13.31 22.83 5.73
CA SER A 188 -14.17 23.37 4.68
C SER A 188 -15.55 22.72 4.79
N ARG A 189 -16.45 23.07 3.87
CA ARG A 189 -17.77 22.44 3.79
C ARG A 189 -17.71 20.91 3.64
N ARG A 190 -16.70 20.39 2.93
CA ARG A 190 -16.58 18.95 2.61
C ARG A 190 -15.38 18.26 3.23
N ASN A 191 -14.34 18.99 3.59
CA ASN A 191 -13.06 18.38 3.97
C ASN A 191 -12.57 18.90 5.31
N ILE A 192 -11.87 18.02 6.02
CA ILE A 192 -10.93 18.33 7.08
C ILE A 192 -9.54 18.40 6.44
N TRP A 193 -8.74 19.39 6.85
CA TRP A 193 -7.39 19.64 6.35
C TRP A 193 -6.42 19.63 7.52
N LEU A 194 -5.56 18.61 7.60
CA LEU A 194 -4.43 18.61 8.53
C LEU A 194 -3.27 19.28 7.80
N ASN A 195 -3.00 20.55 8.12
CA ASN A 195 -1.93 21.28 7.46
C ASN A 195 -0.62 20.94 8.16
N LEU A 196 0.32 20.39 7.41
CA LEU A 196 1.66 20.10 7.88
C LEU A 196 2.58 21.29 7.62
N GLU A 197 3.72 21.30 8.29
CA GLU A 197 4.82 22.19 7.93
C GLU A 197 5.23 22.04 6.46
N GLY A 198 5.76 23.13 5.87
CA GLY A 198 6.26 23.16 4.49
C GLY A 198 5.17 23.09 3.40
N ARG A 199 3.98 23.64 3.68
CA ARG A 199 2.90 23.82 2.69
C ARG A 199 2.41 22.50 2.08
N VAL A 200 2.40 21.45 2.90
CA VAL A 200 1.81 20.14 2.61
C VAL A 200 0.57 19.96 3.48
N ALA A 201 -0.51 19.39 2.94
CA ALA A 201 -1.73 19.14 3.71
C ALA A 201 -2.25 17.70 3.54
N VAL A 202 -2.90 17.17 4.56
CA VAL A 202 -3.68 15.94 4.47
C VAL A 202 -5.14 16.31 4.31
N ARG A 203 -5.81 15.77 3.29
CA ARG A 203 -7.23 16.03 3.02
C ARG A 203 -8.05 14.80 3.39
N ILE A 204 -9.00 14.98 4.28
CA ILE A 204 -9.95 13.93 4.67
C ILE A 204 -11.36 14.42 4.33
N ASP A 205 -12.13 13.62 3.58
CA ASP A 205 -13.54 13.97 3.32
C ASP A 205 -14.35 13.76 4.61
N LYS A 206 -15.20 14.73 4.97
CA LYS A 206 -16.05 14.64 6.16
C LYS A 206 -17.01 13.46 6.10
N ALA A 207 -17.38 13.00 4.90
CA ALA A 207 -18.20 11.80 4.71
C ALA A 207 -17.48 10.51 5.15
N ASP A 208 -16.15 10.52 5.20
CA ASP A 208 -15.33 9.36 5.55
C ASP A 208 -14.92 9.35 7.04
N ARG A 209 -15.37 10.31 7.85
CA ARG A 209 -14.98 10.46 9.27
C ARG A 209 -15.17 9.17 10.09
N GLU A 210 -16.19 8.39 9.78
CA GLU A 210 -16.46 7.10 10.45
C GLU A 210 -15.36 6.05 10.22
N ARG A 211 -14.53 6.19 9.15
CA ARG A 211 -13.38 5.33 8.88
C ARG A 211 -12.13 5.70 9.67
N PHE A 212 -12.23 6.67 10.57
CA PHE A 212 -11.13 7.11 11.44
C PHE A 212 -11.46 6.94 12.92
N PRO A 213 -11.79 5.72 13.37
CA PRO A 213 -12.04 5.48 14.79
C PRO A 213 -10.78 5.81 15.61
N GLY A 214 -10.97 6.53 16.72
CA GLY A 214 -9.87 6.91 17.62
C GLY A 214 -9.06 8.13 17.21
N TRP A 215 -9.37 8.76 16.06
CA TRP A 215 -8.75 10.01 15.64
C TRP A 215 -9.60 11.20 16.03
N ASP A 216 -9.09 11.99 16.99
CA ASP A 216 -9.60 13.32 17.29
C ASP A 216 -8.79 14.34 16.49
N PHE A 217 -9.29 14.71 15.31
CA PHE A 217 -8.57 15.61 14.41
C PHE A 217 -8.33 16.99 15.01
N ASP A 218 -9.22 17.47 15.88
CA ASP A 218 -9.11 18.80 16.49
C ASP A 218 -7.95 18.86 17.51
N ALA A 219 -7.51 17.71 18.00
CA ALA A 219 -6.40 17.58 18.95
C ALA A 219 -5.03 17.35 18.29
N LEU A 220 -4.95 17.32 16.96
CA LEU A 220 -3.71 16.98 16.26
C LEU A 220 -2.73 18.15 16.09
N GLU A 221 -3.13 19.39 16.38
CA GLU A 221 -2.20 20.52 16.27
C GLU A 221 -0.97 20.33 17.16
N GLY A 222 0.21 20.47 16.54
CA GLY A 222 1.48 20.22 17.20
C GLY A 222 1.90 18.75 17.22
N GLU A 223 1.05 17.77 16.92
CA GLU A 223 1.47 16.37 16.78
C GLU A 223 2.34 16.17 15.53
N ARG A 224 3.23 15.18 15.58
CA ARG A 224 3.96 14.70 14.39
C ARG A 224 3.23 13.50 13.82
N LEU A 225 2.95 13.56 12.52
CA LEU A 225 2.29 12.50 11.79
C LEU A 225 3.19 11.97 10.69
N ARG A 226 3.04 10.68 10.42
CA ARG A 226 3.41 10.04 9.18
C ARG A 226 2.13 9.70 8.43
N VAL A 227 2.10 10.01 7.14
CA VAL A 227 0.93 9.85 6.28
C VAL A 227 1.37 9.22 4.98
N ARG A 228 0.60 8.24 4.49
CA ARG A 228 0.84 7.62 3.19
C ARG A 228 -0.34 7.82 2.24
N GLY A 229 -0.05 8.00 0.96
CA GLY A 229 -1.06 8.13 -0.07
C GLY A 229 -0.54 8.82 -1.33
N TRP A 230 -1.42 8.99 -2.31
CA TRP A 230 -1.08 9.66 -3.58
C TRP A 230 -0.82 11.14 -3.37
N ILE A 231 0.33 11.61 -3.83
CA ILE A 231 0.69 13.02 -3.78
C ILE A 231 -0.06 13.78 -4.88
N VAL A 232 -0.68 14.90 -4.50
CA VAL A 232 -1.36 15.80 -5.45
C VAL A 232 -0.73 17.18 -5.39
N HIS A 233 -0.16 17.63 -6.52
CA HIS A 233 0.28 19.01 -6.69
C HIS A 233 -0.93 19.92 -6.90
N HIS A 234 -1.13 20.88 -6.00
CA HIS A 234 -2.15 21.91 -6.12
C HIS A 234 -1.75 23.17 -5.36
N SER A 235 -0.98 24.03 -6.04
CA SER A 235 -0.51 25.28 -5.47
C SER A 235 -1.60 26.35 -5.37
N ASN A 236 -1.84 26.82 -4.15
CA ASN A 236 -2.69 27.95 -3.83
C ASN A 236 -2.11 28.72 -2.62
N ARG A 237 -2.83 29.68 -2.04
CA ARG A 237 -2.28 30.47 -0.91
C ARG A 237 -1.94 29.66 0.35
N TYR A 238 -2.57 28.51 0.56
CA TYR A 238 -2.47 27.69 1.77
C TYR A 238 -1.47 26.55 1.65
N GLN A 239 -1.50 25.80 0.54
CA GLN A 239 -0.62 24.66 0.31
C GLN A 239 -0.12 24.60 -1.13
N ASP A 240 0.96 23.84 -1.33
CA ASP A 240 1.46 23.45 -2.65
C ASP A 240 1.12 21.99 -2.98
N TRP A 241 1.01 21.16 -1.94
CA TRP A 241 0.78 19.73 -2.06
C TRP A 241 -0.29 19.26 -1.09
N PHE A 242 -1.07 18.25 -1.48
CA PHE A 242 -1.89 17.52 -0.52
C PHE A 242 -1.97 16.03 -0.78
N ILE A 243 -2.29 15.28 0.29
CA ILE A 243 -2.50 13.83 0.28
C ILE A 243 -3.96 13.56 0.66
N PRO A 244 -4.82 13.09 -0.25
CA PRO A 244 -6.15 12.65 0.10
C PRO A 244 -6.06 11.31 0.86
N VAL A 245 -6.76 11.22 1.99
CA VAL A 245 -6.80 10.01 2.83
C VAL A 245 -8.26 9.67 3.13
N ASP A 246 -8.63 8.41 2.93
CA ASP A 246 -9.98 7.88 3.14
C ASP A 246 -10.02 6.71 4.16
N SER A 247 -8.90 6.43 4.82
CA SER A 247 -8.74 5.36 5.79
C SER A 247 -7.76 5.75 6.91
N ALA A 248 -8.08 5.41 8.16
CA ALA A 248 -7.17 5.61 9.29
C ALA A 248 -5.83 4.86 9.14
N HIS A 249 -5.79 3.76 8.40
CA HIS A 249 -4.55 3.00 8.15
C HIS A 249 -3.47 3.85 7.45
N ALA A 250 -3.86 4.92 6.74
CA ALA A 250 -2.94 5.81 6.07
C ALA A 250 -2.30 6.86 7.00
N LEU A 251 -2.70 6.92 8.28
CA LEU A 251 -2.20 7.85 9.28
C LEU A 251 -1.49 7.10 10.41
N GLU A 252 -0.31 7.58 10.80
CA GLU A 252 0.46 7.09 11.94
C GLU A 252 0.91 8.29 12.79
N ARG A 253 0.64 8.25 14.11
CA ARG A 253 1.25 9.20 15.05
C ARG A 253 2.72 8.85 15.22
N MET A 254 3.59 9.86 15.27
CA MET A 254 5.01 9.69 15.53
C MET A 254 5.35 10.21 16.93
N ASP A 255 6.17 9.44 17.64
CA ASP A 255 6.74 9.84 18.94
C ASP A 255 7.71 11.04 18.83
#